data_AF-G3INL5-F1
#
_entry.id   AF-G3INL5-F1
#
_cell.length_a   1.000
_cell.length_b   1.000
_cell.length_c   1.000
_cell.angle_alpha   90.00
_cell.angle_beta   90.00
_cell.angle_gamma   90.00
#
_symmetry.space_group_name_H-M   'P 1'
#
loop_
_entity.id
_entity.type
_entity.pdbx_description
1 polymer ?
#
loop_
_entity_poly.entity_id
_entity_poly.type
_entity_poly.pdbx_seq_one_letter_code
_entity_poly.pdbx_strand_id
1 'polypeptide(L)'
;MRALTGPLLQTCCAPKRYTAGHWSLTRPGVFYIGREDGYVDIWDLLEKTHEPAQSQNICITMITYIKPWTFSSFPSCSQTLGAPKLPCCLDSAAAISGLLVSSVNYYFEREVKHLDYVQQRKLIREEEKREIALELAKKKAVSEISGRRAVFCSSQWERVAGLIPLSPVRSALGSLLCLRR
;
A
#
# COMPACT_ATOMS: atom_id res chain seq x y z
N MET A 1 13.41 -16.17 13.06
CA MET A 1 12.26 -15.90 12.17
C MET A 1 12.28 -14.40 11.87
N ARG A 2 12.58 -13.97 10.64
CA ARG A 2 12.59 -12.53 10.31
C ARG A 2 11.17 -12.00 10.48
N ALA A 3 10.99 -10.95 11.29
CA ALA A 3 9.71 -10.29 11.44
C ALA A 3 9.37 -9.59 10.12
N LEU A 4 8.43 -10.15 9.36
CA LEU A 4 7.84 -9.49 8.21
C LEU A 4 7.26 -8.15 8.70
N THR A 5 7.76 -7.05 8.15
CA THR A 5 7.41 -5.71 8.63
C THR A 5 6.12 -5.26 7.95
N GLY A 6 4.98 -5.74 8.45
CA GLY A 6 3.65 -5.34 7.96
C GLY A 6 2.58 -6.43 8.11
N PRO A 7 1.29 -6.07 7.99
CA PRO A 7 0.22 -7.06 7.96
C PRO A 7 0.33 -7.94 6.70
N LEU A 8 0.08 -9.25 6.86
CA LEU A 8 0.08 -10.20 5.74
C LEU A 8 -1.03 -9.90 4.75
N LEU A 9 -2.21 -9.55 5.28
CA LEU A 9 -3.38 -9.18 4.51
C LEU A 9 -3.88 -7.85 5.03
N GLN A 10 -4.01 -6.90 4.12
CA GLN A 10 -4.58 -5.60 4.40
C GLN A 10 -5.71 -5.36 3.39
N THR A 11 -6.92 -5.29 3.91
CA THR A 11 -8.10 -4.95 3.12
C THR A 11 -8.39 -3.46 3.23
N CYS A 12 -9.17 -2.93 2.29
CA CYS A 12 -9.57 -1.52 2.30
C CYS A 12 -10.36 -1.19 3.56
N CYS A 13 -10.30 0.08 3.99
CA CYS A 13 -11.11 0.57 5.10
C CYS A 13 -12.60 0.38 4.79
N ALA A 14 -13.29 -0.37 5.64
CA ALA A 14 -14.72 -0.56 5.52
C ALA A 14 -15.47 0.75 5.79
N PRO A 15 -16.65 0.96 5.19
CA PRO A 15 -17.45 2.16 5.44
C PRO A 15 -17.97 2.24 6.88
N LYS A 16 -17.94 1.12 7.60
CA LYS A 16 -18.54 0.93 8.92
C LYS A 16 -17.57 0.21 9.84
N ARG A 17 -17.69 0.47 11.14
CA ARG A 17 -16.77 -0.11 12.11
C ARG A 17 -17.04 -1.61 12.28
N TYR A 18 -15.96 -2.39 12.25
CA TYR A 18 -15.99 -3.79 12.65
C TYR A 18 -15.86 -3.88 14.17
N THR A 19 -16.71 -4.72 14.77
CA THR A 19 -16.90 -4.78 16.22
C THR A 19 -16.59 -6.15 16.80
N ALA A 20 -16.82 -7.21 16.03
CA ALA A 20 -16.51 -8.58 16.41
C ALA A 20 -15.91 -9.34 15.23
N GLY A 21 -15.15 -10.40 15.50
CA GLY A 21 -14.66 -11.28 14.46
C GLY A 21 -14.31 -12.66 14.99
N HIS A 22 -14.50 -13.69 14.17
CA HIS A 22 -14.15 -15.06 14.54
C HIS A 22 -13.84 -15.90 13.30
N TRP A 23 -12.86 -16.79 13.39
CA TRP A 23 -12.54 -17.76 12.33
C TRP A 23 -13.61 -18.85 12.23
N SER A 24 -13.84 -19.37 11.02
CA SER A 24 -14.64 -20.58 10.88
C SER A 24 -13.94 -21.75 11.57
N LEU A 25 -14.74 -22.59 12.23
CA LEU A 25 -14.26 -23.83 12.88
C LEU A 25 -14.28 -25.02 11.90
N THR A 26 -15.01 -24.91 10.80
CA THR A 26 -15.25 -25.99 9.83
C THR A 26 -14.42 -25.82 8.56
N ARG A 27 -14.16 -24.57 8.12
CA ARG A 27 -13.43 -24.27 6.87
C ARG A 27 -12.19 -23.40 7.11
N PRO A 28 -10.98 -23.88 6.79
CA PRO A 28 -9.77 -23.07 6.89
C PRO A 28 -9.83 -21.91 5.89
N GLY A 29 -9.37 -20.73 6.28
CA GLY A 29 -9.36 -19.53 5.42
C GLY A 29 -10.69 -18.77 5.34
N VAL A 30 -11.73 -19.22 6.07
CA VAL A 30 -12.98 -18.47 6.21
C VAL A 30 -13.05 -17.80 7.58
N PHE A 31 -13.46 -16.54 7.63
CA PHE A 31 -13.70 -15.83 8.87
C PHE A 31 -14.92 -14.92 8.78
N TYR A 32 -15.54 -14.69 9.93
CA TYR A 32 -16.73 -13.88 10.10
C TYR A 32 -16.34 -12.57 10.77
N ILE A 33 -16.89 -11.46 10.31
CA ILE A 33 -16.72 -10.13 10.91
C ILE A 33 -18.08 -9.51 11.14
N GLY A 34 -18.33 -9.06 12.37
CA GLY A 34 -19.52 -8.31 12.75
C GLY A 34 -19.31 -6.82 12.57
N ARG A 35 -20.34 -6.14 12.06
CA ARG A 35 -20.41 -4.68 11.89
C ARG A 35 -21.29 -4.03 12.96
N GLU A 36 -21.07 -2.73 13.14
CA GLU A 36 -21.91 -1.89 14.02
C GLU A 36 -23.37 -1.75 13.57
N ASP A 37 -23.66 -1.93 12.27
CA ASP A 37 -25.02 -1.87 11.72
C ASP A 37 -25.82 -3.20 11.87
N GLY A 38 -25.25 -4.21 12.55
CA GLY A 38 -25.89 -5.52 12.74
C GLY A 38 -25.74 -6.50 11.56
N TYR A 39 -24.85 -6.17 10.62
CA TYR A 39 -24.45 -7.06 9.54
C TYR A 39 -23.27 -7.96 9.95
N VAL A 40 -23.27 -9.20 9.47
CA VAL A 40 -22.11 -10.08 9.48
C VAL A 40 -21.60 -10.28 8.06
N ASP A 41 -20.30 -10.04 7.90
CA ASP A 41 -19.58 -10.25 6.66
C ASP A 41 -18.78 -11.55 6.77
N ILE A 42 -18.97 -12.41 5.79
CA ILE A 42 -18.27 -13.68 5.60
C ILE A 42 -17.16 -13.44 4.59
N TRP A 43 -15.92 -13.69 5.01
CA TRP A 43 -14.73 -13.57 4.19
C TRP A 43 -14.18 -14.96 3.89
N ASP A 44 -13.85 -15.21 2.63
CA ASP A 44 -13.17 -16.43 2.17
C ASP A 44 -11.89 -16.04 1.44
N LEU A 45 -10.74 -16.35 2.06
CA LEU A 45 -9.41 -16.01 1.53
C LEU A 45 -9.10 -16.65 0.18
N LEU A 46 -9.72 -17.79 -0.13
CA LEU A 46 -9.50 -18.49 -1.39
C LEU A 46 -10.38 -17.95 -2.52
N GLU A 47 -11.46 -17.26 -2.19
CA GLU A 47 -12.39 -16.70 -3.17
C GLU A 47 -12.07 -15.23 -3.46
N LYS A 48 -12.14 -14.37 -2.44
CA LYS A 48 -11.97 -12.91 -2.57
C LYS A 48 -11.36 -12.31 -1.32
N THR A 49 -10.33 -11.50 -1.51
CA THR A 49 -9.56 -10.90 -0.41
C THR A 49 -9.82 -9.40 -0.25
N HIS A 50 -10.35 -8.72 -1.27
CA HIS A 50 -10.56 -7.27 -1.24
C HIS A 50 -11.98 -6.88 -0.79
N GLU A 51 -12.93 -7.80 -0.87
CA GLU A 51 -14.33 -7.62 -0.52
C GLU A 51 -14.86 -8.85 0.21
N PRO A 52 -15.89 -8.71 1.08
CA PRO A 52 -16.51 -9.87 1.71
C PRO A 52 -17.19 -10.73 0.64
N ALA A 53 -17.05 -12.05 0.75
CA ALA A 53 -17.71 -13.00 -0.15
C ALA A 53 -19.24 -12.94 0.02
N GLN A 54 -19.69 -12.72 1.25
CA GLN A 54 -21.11 -12.57 1.55
C GLN A 54 -21.34 -11.62 2.73
N SER A 55 -22.36 -10.78 2.64
CA SER A 55 -22.82 -9.92 3.74
C SER A 55 -24.26 -10.26 4.08
N GLN A 56 -24.55 -10.49 5.35
CA GLN A 56 -25.89 -10.85 5.82
C GLN A 56 -26.31 -9.96 6.98
N ASN A 57 -27.58 -9.56 6.99
CA ASN A 57 -28.16 -8.82 8.11
C ASN A 57 -28.67 -9.83 9.15
N ILE A 58 -28.19 -9.72 10.39
CA ILE A 58 -28.65 -10.56 11.51
C ILE A 58 -29.52 -9.75 12.46
N CYS A 59 -29.12 -8.51 12.75
CA CYS A 59 -29.81 -7.64 13.67
C CYS A 59 -29.74 -6.18 13.20
N ILE A 60 -30.46 -5.29 13.87
CA ILE A 60 -30.50 -3.85 13.59
C ILE A 60 -29.52 -3.09 14.50
N THR A 61 -28.88 -3.79 15.43
CA THR A 61 -27.99 -3.23 16.47
C THR A 61 -26.56 -3.73 16.29
N MET A 62 -25.60 -3.02 16.89
CA MET A 62 -24.19 -3.40 16.88
C MET A 62 -23.95 -4.82 17.40
N ILE A 63 -23.16 -5.59 16.64
CA ILE A 63 -22.75 -6.95 17.03
C ILE A 63 -21.63 -6.85 18.06
N THR A 64 -21.86 -7.40 19.26
CA THR A 64 -20.88 -7.34 20.36
C THR A 64 -19.92 -8.52 20.36
N TYR A 65 -20.38 -9.72 20.02
CA TYR A 65 -19.54 -10.91 19.93
C TYR A 65 -20.07 -11.89 18.88
N ILE A 66 -19.15 -12.65 18.26
CA ILE A 66 -19.47 -13.77 17.38
C ILE A 66 -18.79 -15.00 17.95
N LYS A 67 -19.58 -16.04 18.20
CA LYS A 67 -19.08 -17.34 18.66
C LYS A 67 -19.66 -18.42 17.75
N PRO A 68 -18.90 -18.96 16.79
CA PRO A 68 -19.33 -20.13 16.06
C PRO A 68 -19.46 -21.30 17.04
N TRP A 69 -20.54 -22.05 16.89
CA TRP A 69 -20.80 -23.26 17.65
C TRP A 69 -20.82 -24.43 16.68
N THR A 70 -19.85 -25.34 16.81
CA THR A 70 -19.87 -26.58 16.04
C THR A 70 -20.83 -27.56 16.71
N PHE A 71 -21.94 -27.87 16.06
CA PHE A 71 -22.76 -29.02 16.45
C PHE A 71 -22.10 -30.27 15.86
N SER A 72 -21.52 -31.13 16.70
CA SER A 72 -21.04 -32.42 16.23
C SER A 72 -22.25 -33.34 16.00
N SER A 73 -22.47 -33.72 14.74
CA SER A 73 -23.44 -34.73 14.29
C SER A 73 -24.92 -34.38 14.40
N PHE A 74 -25.56 -34.01 13.28
CA PHE A 74 -26.66 -34.78 12.65
C PHE A 74 -26.92 -34.23 11.24
N PRO A 75 -26.85 -35.04 10.16
CA PRO A 75 -27.33 -34.63 8.84
C PRO A 75 -28.80 -35.04 8.70
N SER A 76 -29.71 -34.32 9.34
CA SER A 76 -31.12 -34.29 8.94
C SER A 76 -31.82 -33.08 9.55
N CYS A 77 -31.73 -31.92 8.89
CA CYS A 77 -32.67 -30.84 9.17
C CYS A 77 -33.66 -30.81 8.00
N SER A 78 -34.81 -31.47 8.21
CA SER A 78 -35.99 -31.23 7.39
C SER A 78 -36.34 -29.75 7.50
N GLN A 79 -36.54 -29.14 6.33
CA GLN A 79 -36.96 -27.76 6.19
C GLN A 79 -38.27 -27.54 6.97
N THR A 80 -38.18 -26.93 8.15
CA THR A 80 -39.36 -26.45 8.88
C THR A 80 -39.34 -24.92 8.85
N LEU A 81 -40.37 -24.39 8.21
CA LEU A 81 -40.64 -22.98 7.95
C LEU A 81 -40.56 -22.13 9.23
N GLY A 82 -39.81 -21.02 9.19
CA GLY A 82 -40.05 -19.88 10.09
C GLY A 82 -38.89 -19.38 10.98
N ALA A 83 -37.69 -19.95 10.92
CA ALA A 83 -36.54 -19.39 11.65
C ALA A 83 -35.77 -18.35 10.79
N PRO A 84 -35.24 -17.26 11.38
CA PRO A 84 -34.34 -16.35 10.67
C PRO A 84 -33.14 -17.18 10.16
N LYS A 85 -32.93 -17.13 8.85
CA LYS A 85 -31.87 -17.83 8.11
C LYS A 85 -30.49 -17.33 8.57
N LEU A 86 -30.02 -17.79 9.72
CA LEU A 86 -28.60 -18.01 9.90
C LEU A 86 -28.24 -19.17 8.97
N PRO A 87 -27.28 -19.05 8.04
CA PRO A 87 -26.99 -20.11 7.08
C PRO A 87 -26.24 -21.24 7.78
N CYS A 88 -26.99 -22.10 8.45
CA CYS A 88 -26.57 -23.45 8.81
C CYS A 88 -26.32 -24.34 7.56
N CYS A 89 -26.53 -23.83 6.34
CA CYS A 89 -26.33 -24.55 5.08
C CYS A 89 -24.97 -24.30 4.41
N LEU A 90 -24.14 -23.37 4.89
CA LEU A 90 -22.74 -23.28 4.43
C LEU A 90 -21.85 -24.29 5.18
N ASP A 91 -22.33 -24.81 6.31
CA ASP A 91 -21.77 -25.96 7.02
C ASP A 91 -22.26 -27.26 6.39
N SER A 92 -22.09 -27.42 5.06
CA SER A 92 -21.80 -28.76 4.58
C SER A 92 -20.53 -29.17 5.29
N ALA A 93 -20.66 -30.14 6.20
CA ALA A 93 -19.58 -30.79 6.92
C ALA A 93 -18.66 -31.55 5.94
N ALA A 94 -18.11 -30.84 4.94
CA ALA A 94 -16.88 -31.21 4.30
C ALA A 94 -15.82 -31.07 5.38
N ALA A 95 -15.69 -32.14 6.17
CA ALA A 95 -14.58 -32.38 7.07
C ALA A 95 -13.34 -31.75 6.48
N ILE A 96 -12.72 -30.82 7.22
CA ILE A 96 -11.51 -30.06 6.90
C ILE A 96 -10.69 -30.85 5.87
N SER A 97 -10.99 -30.63 4.58
CA SER A 97 -10.45 -31.52 3.56
C SER A 97 -8.98 -31.13 3.45
N GLY A 98 -8.07 -32.09 3.56
CA GLY A 98 -6.63 -31.80 3.54
C GLY A 98 -6.20 -30.96 2.33
N LEU A 99 -6.95 -31.05 1.23
CA LEU A 99 -6.80 -30.19 0.06
C LEU A 99 -7.03 -28.71 0.37
N LEU A 100 -8.11 -28.35 1.07
CA LEU A 100 -8.42 -26.96 1.42
C LEU A 100 -7.36 -26.37 2.35
N VAL A 101 -6.90 -27.16 3.34
CA VAL A 101 -5.80 -26.75 4.23
C VAL A 101 -4.54 -26.47 3.42
N SER A 102 -4.21 -27.37 2.48
CA SER A 102 -3.03 -27.22 1.62
C SER A 102 -3.14 -25.98 0.71
N SER A 103 -4.32 -25.71 0.15
CA SER A 103 -4.58 -24.51 -0.66
C SER A 103 -4.43 -23.22 0.14
N VAL A 104 -4.95 -23.18 1.37
CA VAL A 104 -4.81 -22.02 2.27
C VAL A 104 -3.35 -21.81 2.67
N ASN A 105 -2.61 -22.87 2.97
CA ASN A 105 -1.18 -22.78 3.26
C ASN A 105 -0.38 -22.27 2.07
N TYR A 106 -0.65 -22.78 0.87
CA TYR A 106 -0.04 -22.30 -0.36
C TYR A 106 -0.33 -20.81 -0.61
N TYR A 107 -1.56 -20.37 -0.32
CA TYR A 107 -1.93 -18.95 -0.38
C TYR A 107 -1.05 -18.11 0.56
N PHE A 108 -0.90 -18.53 1.83
CA PHE A 108 -0.07 -17.80 2.79
C PHE A 108 1.41 -17.77 2.39
N GLU A 109 1.98 -18.88 1.93
CA GLU A 109 3.37 -18.92 1.47
C GLU A 109 3.63 -17.95 0.31
N ARG A 110 2.68 -17.86 -0.63
CA ARG A 110 2.75 -16.92 -1.75
C ARG A 110 2.69 -15.48 -1.25
N GLU A 111 1.82 -15.16 -0.31
CA GLU A 111 1.69 -13.79 0.21
C GLU A 111 2.93 -13.37 1.01
N VAL A 112 3.54 -14.29 1.77
CA VAL A 112 4.82 -14.04 2.45
C VAL A 112 5.92 -13.70 1.43
N LYS A 113 6.05 -14.48 0.36
CA LYS A 113 7.01 -14.20 -0.73
C LYS A 113 6.73 -12.86 -1.41
N HIS A 114 5.45 -12.52 -1.59
CA HIS A 114 5.05 -11.26 -2.18
C HIS A 114 5.43 -10.07 -1.28
N LEU A 115 5.20 -10.16 0.03
CA LEU A 115 5.63 -9.13 0.98
C LEU A 115 7.15 -8.92 0.97
N ASP A 116 7.93 -10.01 0.95
CA ASP A 116 9.38 -9.92 0.85
C ASP A 116 9.81 -9.17 -0.41
N TYR A 117 9.21 -9.51 -1.57
CA TYR A 117 9.47 -8.82 -2.82
C TYR A 117 9.11 -7.32 -2.76
N VAL A 118 7.93 -6.98 -2.22
CA VAL A 118 7.48 -5.59 -2.08
C VAL A 118 8.45 -4.81 -1.18
N GLN A 119 8.92 -5.41 -0.09
CA GLN A 119 9.87 -4.79 0.82
C GLN A 119 11.22 -4.54 0.14
N GLN A 120 11.77 -5.53 -0.58
CA GLN A 120 13.00 -5.34 -1.35
C GLN A 120 12.85 -4.21 -2.38
N ARG A 121 11.70 -4.14 -3.06
CA ARG A 121 11.40 -3.06 -4.02
C ARG A 121 11.29 -1.68 -3.36
N LYS A 122 10.86 -1.58 -2.10
CA LYS A 122 10.87 -0.30 -1.37
C LYS A 122 12.30 0.15 -1.09
N LEU A 123 13.15 -0.75 -0.61
CA LEU A 123 14.56 -0.47 -0.31
C LEU A 123 15.30 0.03 -1.57
N ILE A 124 15.13 -0.66 -2.70
CA ILE A 124 15.74 -0.26 -3.98
C ILE A 124 15.25 1.13 -4.40
N ARG A 125 13.94 1.40 -4.35
CA ARG A 125 13.40 2.72 -4.72
C ARG A 125 13.86 3.83 -3.79
N GLU A 126 14.05 3.55 -2.50
CA GLU A 126 14.59 4.51 -1.54
C GLU A 126 16.06 4.82 -1.84
N GLU A 127 16.83 3.82 -2.25
CA GLU A 127 18.21 3.97 -2.71
C GLU A 127 18.31 4.82 -3.97
N GLU A 128 17.56 4.48 -5.03
CA GLU A 128 17.50 5.25 -6.27
C GLU A 128 17.12 6.71 -6.01
N LYS A 129 16.13 6.96 -5.13
CA LYS A 129 15.74 8.32 -4.71
C LYS A 129 16.87 9.06 -4.00
N ARG A 130 17.62 8.39 -3.11
CA ARG A 130 18.78 8.97 -2.43
C ARG A 130 19.86 9.36 -3.43
N GLU A 131 20.18 8.49 -4.38
CA GLU A 131 21.18 8.76 -5.42
C GLU A 131 20.79 9.93 -6.32
N ILE A 132 19.55 9.93 -6.82
CA ILE A 132 19.02 11.02 -7.65
C ILE A 132 19.04 12.36 -6.88
N ALA A 133 18.68 12.35 -5.59
CA ALA A 133 18.73 13.54 -4.75
C ALA A 133 20.16 14.08 -4.57
N LEU A 134 21.14 13.20 -4.38
CA LEU A 134 22.55 13.58 -4.29
C LEU A 134 23.06 14.17 -5.62
N GLU A 135 22.72 13.57 -6.76
CA GLU A 135 23.11 14.10 -8.08
C GLU A 135 22.46 15.46 -8.38
N LEU A 136 21.20 15.65 -8.00
CA LEU A 136 20.53 16.95 -8.11
C LEU A 136 21.19 18.00 -7.19
N ALA A 137 21.58 17.62 -5.97
CA ALA A 137 22.28 18.51 -5.05
C ALA A 137 23.66 18.93 -5.60
N LYS A 138 24.43 17.99 -6.17
CA LYS A 138 25.70 18.29 -6.84
C LYS A 138 25.51 19.25 -8.02
N LYS A 139 24.53 18.99 -8.90
CA LYS A 139 24.22 19.85 -10.05
C LYS A 139 23.81 21.27 -9.61
N LYS A 140 22.98 21.39 -8.57
CA LYS A 140 22.61 22.68 -7.98
C LYS A 140 23.84 23.42 -7.44
N ALA A 141 24.68 22.76 -6.66
CA ALA A 141 25.92 23.36 -6.13
C ALA A 141 26.85 23.84 -7.25
N VAL A 142 27.04 23.06 -8.32
CA VAL A 142 27.86 23.47 -9.47
C VAL A 142 27.25 24.68 -10.19
N SER A 143 25.93 24.70 -10.40
CA SER A 143 25.25 25.84 -11.01
C SER A 143 25.31 27.12 -10.15
N GLU A 144 25.32 26.97 -8.83
CA GLU A 144 25.45 28.09 -7.91
C GLU A 144 26.89 28.63 -7.87
N ILE A 145 27.89 27.74 -7.90
CA ILE A 145 29.30 28.12 -8.01
C ILE A 145 29.58 28.81 -9.35
N SER A 146 29.04 28.31 -10.46
CA SER A 146 29.20 28.94 -11.77
C SER A 146 28.49 30.29 -11.83
N GLY A 147 27.29 30.41 -11.26
CA GLY A 147 26.58 31.68 -11.07
C GLY A 147 27.39 32.68 -10.26
N ARG A 148 27.93 32.28 -9.09
CA ARG A 148 28.79 33.14 -8.26
C ARG A 148 30.08 33.55 -8.99
N ARG A 149 30.71 32.66 -9.75
CA ARG A 149 31.88 32.99 -10.59
C ARG A 149 31.55 33.99 -11.70
N ALA A 150 30.40 33.86 -12.35
CA ALA A 150 29.95 34.79 -13.37
C ALA A 150 29.70 36.19 -12.79
N VAL A 151 29.05 36.28 -11.62
CA VAL A 151 28.84 37.54 -10.90
C VAL A 151 30.16 38.17 -10.47
N PHE A 152 31.10 37.36 -9.93
CA PHE A 152 32.43 37.83 -9.54
C PHE A 152 33.20 38.38 -10.74
N CYS A 153 33.21 37.66 -11.87
CA CYS A 153 33.83 38.10 -13.11
C CYS A 153 33.23 39.44 -13.58
N SER A 154 31.90 39.54 -13.69
CA SER A 154 31.21 40.79 -14.08
C SER A 154 31.60 41.98 -13.21
N SER A 155 31.63 41.79 -11.89
CA SER A 155 32.00 42.84 -10.93
C SER A 155 33.47 43.27 -11.01
N GLN A 156 34.36 42.36 -11.45
CA GLN A 156 35.79 42.66 -11.62
C GLN A 156 36.05 43.37 -12.95
N TRP A 157 35.31 43.02 -14.01
CA TRP A 157 35.32 43.75 -15.29
C TRP A 157 34.81 45.18 -15.14
N GLU A 158 33.77 45.42 -14.34
CA GLU A 158 33.28 46.79 -14.06
C GLU A 158 34.33 47.64 -13.33
N ARG A 159 35.08 47.06 -12.39
CA ARG A 159 36.18 47.77 -11.72
C ARG A 159 37.37 48.06 -12.64
N VAL A 160 37.72 47.13 -13.53
CA VAL A 160 38.84 47.32 -14.49
C VAL A 160 38.45 48.29 -15.60
N ALA A 161 37.20 48.27 -16.06
CA ALA A 161 36.69 49.20 -17.08
C ALA A 161 36.59 50.65 -16.56
N GLY A 162 36.47 50.86 -15.24
CA GLY A 162 36.49 52.19 -14.61
C GLY A 162 37.89 52.85 -14.52
N LEU A 163 38.96 52.11 -14.85
CA LEU A 163 40.36 52.58 -14.73
C LEU A 163 41.05 52.87 -16.08
N ILE A 164 40.35 52.71 -17.21
CA ILE A 164 40.91 52.96 -18.54
C ILE A 164 40.35 54.29 -19.07
N PRO A 165 41.19 55.29 -19.41
CA PRO A 165 40.73 56.57 -19.95
C PRO A 165 40.00 56.35 -21.27
N LEU A 166 38.84 56.99 -21.41
CA LEU A 166 37.97 56.94 -22.60
C LEU A 166 38.73 57.43 -23.84
N SER A 167 39.16 56.50 -24.70
CA SER A 167 39.53 56.78 -26.09
C SER A 167 38.40 56.35 -27.04
N PRO A 168 38.22 57.00 -28.21
CA PRO A 168 36.98 56.93 -28.99
C PRO A 168 36.74 55.63 -29.77
N VAL A 169 37.55 54.57 -29.60
CA VAL A 169 37.56 53.41 -30.52
C VAL A 169 36.59 52.28 -30.08
N ARG A 170 35.73 52.53 -29.08
CA ARG A 170 34.91 51.47 -28.45
C ARG A 170 33.68 50.99 -29.24
N SER A 171 33.44 51.44 -30.48
CA SER A 171 32.26 51.00 -31.24
C SER A 171 32.45 49.68 -32.03
N ALA A 172 33.68 49.21 -32.24
CA ALA A 172 33.92 48.09 -33.17
C ALA A 172 34.12 46.70 -32.51
N LEU A 173 34.45 46.63 -31.22
CA LEU A 173 34.80 45.35 -30.56
C LEU A 173 33.71 44.78 -29.64
N GLY A 174 32.64 45.54 -29.37
CA GLY A 174 31.51 45.09 -28.55
C GLY A 174 30.60 44.06 -29.23
N SER A 175 30.58 44.02 -30.56
CA SER A 175 29.68 43.14 -31.34
C SER A 175 30.22 41.73 -31.58
N LEU A 176 31.50 41.45 -31.34
CA LEU A 176 32.11 40.15 -31.65
C LEU A 176 32.07 39.14 -30.50
N LEU A 177 31.86 39.59 -29.25
CA LEU A 177 31.79 38.69 -28.08
C LEU A 177 30.37 38.21 -27.75
N CYS A 178 29.33 38.74 -28.41
CA CYS A 178 27.95 38.34 -28.16
C CYS A 178 27.44 37.20 -29.07
N LEU A 179 28.26 36.74 -30.04
CA LEU A 179 27.86 35.74 -31.05
C LEU A 179 28.37 34.31 -30.80
N ARG A 180 28.94 34.02 -29.63
CA ARG A 180 29.22 32.65 -29.17
C ARG A 180 28.50 32.38 -27.85
N ARG A 181 27.19 32.21 -27.93
CA ARG A 181 26.36 31.51 -26.94
C ARG A 181 25.61 30.40 -27.65
#